data_AF-A0A6A3Z404-F1
#
_entry.id   AF-A0A6A3Z404-F1
#
_cell.length_a   1.000
_cell.length_b   1.000
_cell.length_c   1.000
_cell.angle_alpha   90.00
_cell.angle_beta   90.00
_cell.angle_gamma   90.00
#
_symmetry.space_group_name_H-M   'P 1'
#
loop_
_entity.id
_entity.type
_entity.pdbx_description
1 polymer ?
#
loop_
_entity_poly.entity_id
_entity_poly.type
_entity_poly.pdbx_seq_one_letter_code
_entity_poly.pdbx_strand_id
1 'polypeptide(L)' 'MAVELKDLAPLLLKKERANGDISPIVLTNVLRDGQVANDRRKELLQVIERHPVLSDRDMMFRNHTSATTSASRRPSTT' A
#
# COMPACT_ATOMS: atom_id res chain seq x y z
N MET A 1 -13.67 -19.90 -24.71
CA MET A 1 -14.25 -18.80 -23.91
C MET A 1 -13.53 -17.52 -24.29
N ALA A 2 -14.26 -16.49 -24.74
CA ALA A 2 -13.67 -15.17 -24.96
C ALA A 2 -13.35 -14.53 -23.60
N VAL A 3 -12.25 -13.78 -23.53
CA VAL A 3 -11.90 -13.00 -22.34
C VAL A 3 -12.77 -11.75 -22.32
N GLU A 4 -13.55 -11.56 -21.26
CA GLU A 4 -14.35 -10.35 -21.06
C GLU A 4 -13.46 -9.16 -20.68
N LEU A 5 -13.88 -7.94 -21.02
CA LEU A 5 -13.08 -6.73 -20.78
C LEU A 5 -12.68 -6.55 -19.31
N LYS A 6 -13.57 -6.92 -18.37
CA LYS A 6 -13.30 -6.87 -16.91
C LYS A 6 -12.20 -7.84 -16.47
N ASP A 7 -12.06 -8.96 -17.18
CA ASP A 7 -11.08 -10.01 -16.86
C ASP A 7 -9.73 -9.71 -17.54
N LEU A 8 -9.70 -8.75 -18.47
CA LEU A 8 -8.51 -8.37 -19.21
C LEU A 8 -7.46 -7.68 -18.32
N ALA A 9 -7.87 -6.82 -17.39
CA ALA A 9 -6.93 -6.02 -16.59
C ALA A 9 -6.00 -6.88 -15.70
N PRO A 10 -6.49 -7.88 -14.94
CA PRO A 10 -5.61 -8.81 -14.21
C PRO A 10 -4.65 -9.59 -15.12
N LEU A 11 -5.09 -9.96 -16.33
CA LEU A 11 -4.28 -10.71 -17.30
C LEU A 11 -3.14 -9.86 -17.87
N LEU A 12 -3.43 -8.60 -18.23
CA LEU A 12 -2.40 -7.65 -18.68
C LEU A 12 -1.39 -7.40 -17.57
N LEU A 13 -1.83 -7.18 -16.34
CA LEU A 13 -0.93 -6.98 -15.20
C LEU A 13 -0.04 -8.21 -14.96
N LYS A 14 -0.58 -9.42 -15.13
CA LYS A 14 0.21 -10.66 -15.03
C LYS A 14 1.26 -10.75 -16.13
N LYS A 15 0.90 -10.40 -17.37
CA LYS A 15 1.82 -10.38 -18.51
C LYS A 15 2.98 -9.41 -18.28
N GLU A 16 2.68 -8.17 -17.90
CA GLU A 16 3.71 -7.16 -17.66
C GLU A 16 4.65 -7.55 -16.51
N ARG A 17 4.12 -8.18 -15.44
CA ARG A 17 4.94 -8.70 -14.33
C ARG A 17 5.84 -9.87 -14.72
N ALA A 18 5.46 -10.67 -15.72
CA ALA A 18 6.27 -11.79 -16.20
C ALA A 18 7.46 -11.33 -17.06
N ASN A 19 7.37 -10.13 -17.65
CA ASN A 19 8.40 -9.57 -18.53
C ASN A 19 9.49 -8.78 -17.80
N GLY A 20 9.45 -8.69 -16.46
CA GLY A 20 10.43 -7.94 -15.69
C GLY A 20 11.72 -8.72 -15.45
N ASP A 21 12.85 -8.21 -15.93
CA ASP A 21 14.18 -8.82 -15.71
C ASP A 21 14.78 -8.53 -14.33
N ILE A 22 14.19 -7.59 -13.59
CA ILE A 22 14.68 -7.15 -12.28
C ILE A 22 13.83 -7.77 -11.18
N SER A 23 14.49 -8.39 -10.19
CA SER A 23 13.83 -8.84 -8.97
C SER A 23 13.26 -7.66 -8.17
N PRO A 24 11.92 -7.55 -8.00
CA PRO A 24 11.32 -6.46 -7.24
C PRO A 24 11.74 -6.47 -5.77
N ILE A 25 12.04 -7.65 -5.21
CA ILE A 25 12.51 -7.79 -3.83
C ILE A 25 13.88 -7.13 -3.68
N VAL A 26 14.80 -7.41 -4.60
CA VAL A 26 16.14 -6.82 -4.58
C VAL A 26 16.05 -5.31 -4.81
N LEU A 27 15.30 -4.87 -5.82
CA LEU A 27 15.13 -3.45 -6.12
C LEU A 27 14.51 -2.69 -4.94
N THR A 28 13.48 -3.24 -4.29
CA THR A 28 12.84 -2.58 -3.15
C THR A 28 13.75 -2.52 -1.93
N ASN A 29 14.62 -3.51 -1.71
CA ASN A 29 15.63 -3.42 -0.67
C ASN A 29 16.64 -2.30 -0.96
N VAL A 30 17.10 -2.16 -2.22
CA VAL A 30 18.01 -1.07 -2.62
C VAL A 30 17.36 0.30 -2.41
N LEU A 31 16.10 0.47 -2.81
CA LEU A 31 15.36 1.73 -2.70
C LEU A 31 14.95 2.10 -1.26
N ARG A 32 15.10 1.18 -0.30
CA ARG A 32 14.65 1.33 1.09
C ARG A 32 15.78 1.16 2.09
N ASP A 33 16.99 1.54 1.69
CA ASP A 33 18.18 1.54 2.54
C ASP A 33 18.57 0.15 3.08
N GLY A 34 18.27 -0.88 2.30
CA GLY A 34 18.59 -2.27 2.60
C GLY A 34 17.40 -3.11 3.06
N GLN A 35 17.65 -4.41 3.23
CA GLN A 35 16.63 -5.38 3.59
C GLN A 35 16.01 -5.09 4.97
N VAL A 36 16.84 -4.82 5.98
CA VAL A 36 16.39 -4.61 7.38
C VAL A 36 15.43 -3.42 7.47
N ALA A 37 15.76 -2.30 6.82
CA ALA A 37 14.90 -1.12 6.80
C ALA A 37 13.60 -1.37 6.01
N ASN A 38 13.66 -2.09 4.88
CA ASN A 38 12.45 -2.49 4.15
C ASN A 38 11.56 -3.45 4.95
N ASP A 39 12.12 -4.37 5.72
CA ASP A 39 11.37 -5.32 6.52
C ASP A 39 10.69 -4.63 7.71
N ARG A 40 11.41 -3.75 8.43
CA ARG A 40 10.79 -2.88 9.45
C ARG A 40 9.66 -2.03 8.87
N ARG A 41 9.84 -1.49 7.65
CA ARG A 41 8.79 -0.74 6.95
C ARG A 41 7.56 -1.60 6.67
N LYS A 42 7.73 -2.86 6.26
CA LYS A 42 6.61 -3.81 6.03
C LYS A 42 5.88 -4.13 7.33
N GLU A 43 6.60 -4.31 8.43
CA GLU A 43 5.99 -4.51 9.75
C GLU A 43 5.13 -3.31 10.15
N LEU A 44 5.65 -2.08 10.01
CA LEU A 44 4.90 -0.86 10.30
C LEU A 44 3.65 -0.71 9.42
N LEU A 45 3.72 -1.11 8.14
CA LEU A 45 2.54 -1.13 7.27
C LEU A 45 1.45 -2.08 7.79
N GLN A 46 1.82 -3.26 8.29
CA GLN A 46 0.84 -4.19 8.86
C GLN A 46 0.18 -3.63 10.13
N VAL A 47 0.95 -2.90 10.95
CA VAL A 47 0.41 -2.23 12.14
C VAL A 47 -0.61 -1.16 11.73
N ILE A 48 -0.29 -0.35 10.71
CA ILE A 48 -1.19 0.69 10.19
C ILE A 48 -2.48 0.08 9.62
N GLU A 49 -2.35 -1.00 8.83
CA GLU A 49 -3.50 -1.67 8.20
C GLU A 49 -4.49 -2.25 9.22
N ARG A 50 -4.01 -2.68 10.39
CA ARG A 50 -4.84 -3.22 11.47
C ARG A 50 -5.36 -2.15 12.42
N HIS A 51 -4.85 -0.92 12.35
CA HIS A 51 -5.20 0.12 13.31
C HIS A 51 -6.53 0.80 12.94
N PRO A 52 -7.55 0.81 13.83
CA PRO A 52 -8.93 1.18 13.48
C PRO A 52 -9.11 2.63 13.01
N VAL A 53 -8.17 3.52 13.34
CA VAL A 53 -8.19 4.92 12.90
C VAL A 53 -7.25 5.17 11.71
N LEU A 54 -6.17 4.40 11.58
CA LEU A 54 -5.15 4.67 10.54
C LEU A 54 -5.41 3.86 9.26
N SER A 55 -6.21 2.80 9.34
CA SER A 55 -6.66 2.00 8.20
C SER A 55 -7.89 2.58 7.49
N ASP A 56 -8.47 3.65 8.03
CA ASP A 56 -9.70 4.28 7.55
C ASP A 56 -9.48 4.95 6.18
N ARG A 57 -9.82 4.23 5.10
CA ARG A 57 -9.73 4.73 3.73
C ARG A 57 -10.82 5.75 3.38
N ASP A 58 -11.89 5.79 4.15
CA ASP A 58 -13.02 6.70 3.90
C ASP A 58 -12.73 8.12 4.41
N MET A 59 -11.61 8.33 5.10
CA MET A 59 -11.13 9.68 5.44
C MET A 59 -11.05 10.60 4.23
N MET A 60 -10.76 10.09 3.02
CA MET A 60 -10.68 10.93 1.81
C MET A 60 -12.03 11.46 1.32
N PHE A 61 -13.13 10.86 1.75
CA PHE A 61 -14.49 11.26 1.37
C PHE A 61 -15.19 12.11 2.44
N ARG A 62 -14.52 12.34 3.57
CA ARG A 62 -15.04 13.13 4.69
C ARG A 62 -14.82 14.62 4.45
N ASN A 63 -15.77 15.43 4.93
CA ASN A 63 -15.63 16.88 4.88
C ASN A 63 -14.45 17.36 5.76
N HIS A 64 -13.97 18.58 5.52
CA HIS A 64 -12.76 19.10 6.18
C HIS A 64 -12.81 19.02 7.71
N THR A 65 -13.97 19.30 8.32
CA THR A 65 -14.15 19.24 9.79
C THR A 65 -14.03 17.83 10.34
N SER A 66 -14.64 16.83 9.69
CA SER A 66 -14.57 15.43 10.12
C SER A 66 -13.21 14.79 9.79
N ALA A 67 -12.54 15.22 8.72
CA ALA A 67 -11.18 14.84 8.40
C ALA A 67 -10.18 15.35 9.46
N THR A 68 -10.26 16.62 9.86
CA THR A 68 -9.39 17.21 10.89
C THR A 68 -9.63 16.57 12.27
N THR A 69 -10.88 16.30 12.62
CA THR A 69 -11.22 15.58 13.86
C THR A 69 -10.65 14.16 13.88
N SER A 70 -10.73 13.45 12.76
CA SER A 70 -10.13 12.12 12.61
C SER A 70 -8.59 12.18 12.66
N ALA A 71 -8.00 13.23 12.07
CA ALA A 71 -6.56 13.47 12.11
C ALA A 71 -6.03 13.69 13.53
N SER A 72 -6.78 14.41 14.37
CA SER A 72 -6.45 14.64 15.78
C SER A 72 -6.54 13.37 16.65
N ARG A 73 -7.22 12.31 16.18
CA ARG A 73 -7.31 11.01 16.88
C ARG A 73 -6.17 10.06 16.53
N ARG A 74 -5.26 10.46 15.63
CA ARG A 74 -4.07 9.68 15.29
C ARG A 74 -3.06 9.77 16.44
N PRO A 75 -2.43 8.65 16.85
CA PRO A 75 -1.44 8.67 17.92
C PRO A 75 -0.27 9.58 17.56
N SER A 76 0.22 10.35 18.54
CA SER A 76 1.40 11.21 18.36
C SER A 76 2.64 10.33 18.16
N THR A 77 3.32 10.51 17.04
CA THR A 77 4.66 9.94 16.83
C THR A 77 5.65 10.72 17.71
N THR A 78 5.99 10.17 18.86
CA THR A 78 7.12 10.58 19.71
C THR A 78 8.18 9.50 19.68
#